data_AF-A0A849PSQ6-F1
#
_entry.id   AF-A0A849PSQ6-F1
#
_cell.length_a   1.000
_cell.length_b   1.000
_cell.length_c   1.000
_cell.angle_alpha   90.00
_cell.angle_beta   90.00
_cell.angle_gamma   90.00
#
_symmetry.space_group_name_H-M   'P 1'
#
loop_
_entity.id
_entity.type
_entity.pdbx_description
1 polymer ?
#
loop_
_entity_poly.entity_id
_entity_poly.type
_entity_poly.pdbx_seq_one_letter_code
_entity_poly.pdbx_strand_id
1 'polypeptide(L)'
;MVNKHDVKKRMRQLAAEYIHEPQQDAYKLDDTEMMLHIGPQNPIQPGPFLIDLKLSGETVRDSKLYMGYGHKGIEKILESMTYIQGLPITDRICYLAS
;
A
#
# COMPACT_ATOMS: atom_id res chain seq x y z
N MET A 1 -28.56 -4.49 1.10
CA MET A 1 -28.01 -3.20 1.58
C MET A 1 -27.13 -3.51 2.78
N VAL A 2 -25.81 -3.41 2.67
CA VAL A 2 -24.89 -3.73 3.78
C VAL A 2 -24.87 -2.54 4.75
N ASN A 3 -25.09 -2.79 6.04
CA ASN A 3 -25.16 -1.75 7.07
C ASN A 3 -23.79 -1.05 7.23
N LYS A 4 -23.75 0.30 7.20
CA LYS A 4 -22.52 1.10 7.35
C LYS A 4 -21.75 0.76 8.64
N HIS A 5 -22.46 0.32 9.69
CA HIS A 5 -21.85 -0.10 10.95
C HIS A 5 -21.07 -1.41 10.82
N ASP A 6 -21.60 -2.37 10.05
CA ASP A 6 -20.95 -3.66 9.78
C ASP A 6 -19.73 -3.51 8.89
N VAL A 7 -19.78 -2.62 7.89
CA VAL A 7 -18.62 -2.30 7.04
C VAL A 7 -17.49 -1.70 7.87
N LYS A 8 -17.80 -0.74 8.75
CA LYS A 8 -16.78 -0.08 9.60
C LYS A 8 -16.16 -1.06 10.59
N LYS A 9 -16.94 -1.99 11.14
CA LYS A 9 -16.46 -3.04 12.05
C LYS A 9 -15.55 -4.02 11.30
N ARG A 10 -15.96 -4.47 10.11
CA ARG A 10 -15.19 -5.40 9.26
C ARG A 10 -13.89 -4.78 8.74
N MET A 11 -13.91 -3.50 8.34
CA MET A 11 -12.70 -2.78 7.92
C MET A 11 -11.71 -2.57 9.07
N ARG A 12 -12.19 -2.29 10.29
CA ARG A 12 -11.32 -2.24 11.48
C ARG A 12 -10.72 -3.59 11.83
N GLN A 13 -11.49 -4.66 11.63
CA GLN A 13 -11.04 -6.03 11.90
C GLN A 13 -9.99 -6.48 10.87
N LEU A 14 -10.22 -6.22 9.58
CA LEU A 14 -9.24 -6.45 8.51
C LEU A 14 -7.99 -5.58 8.67
N ALA A 15 -8.14 -4.31 9.05
CA ALA A 15 -7.00 -3.45 9.35
C ALA A 15 -6.22 -3.96 10.56
N ALA A 16 -6.90 -4.41 11.61
CA ALA A 16 -6.24 -4.99 12.78
C ALA A 16 -5.50 -6.30 12.44
N GLU A 17 -6.08 -7.17 11.61
CA GLU A 17 -5.42 -8.38 11.10
C GLU A 17 -4.21 -8.04 10.22
N TYR A 18 -4.32 -7.03 9.35
CA TYR A 18 -3.22 -6.58 8.49
C TYR A 18 -2.07 -5.94 9.27
N ILE A 19 -2.36 -5.18 10.33
CA ILE A 19 -1.35 -4.56 11.20
C ILE A 19 -0.60 -5.62 12.03
N HIS A 20 -1.18 -6.80 12.23
CA HIS A 20 -0.65 -7.84 13.13
C HIS A 20 0.06 -9.01 12.43
N GLU A 21 0.30 -8.94 11.12
CA GLU A 21 1.29 -9.84 10.51
C GLU A 21 2.60 -9.66 11.28
N PRO A 22 3.16 -10.71 11.92
CA PRO A 22 4.37 -10.57 12.71
C PRO A 22 5.50 -10.18 11.76
N GLN A 23 5.82 -8.89 11.73
CA GLN A 23 6.89 -8.34 10.89
C GLN A 23 8.20 -9.13 11.09
N GLN A 24 8.41 -9.69 12.28
CA GLN A 24 9.59 -10.44 12.69
C GLN A 24 9.97 -11.62 11.78
N ASP A 25 9.02 -12.37 11.20
CA ASP A 25 9.36 -13.51 10.34
C ASP A 25 9.92 -13.05 8.98
N ALA A 26 9.47 -11.90 8.47
CA ALA A 26 9.96 -11.34 7.21
C ALA A 26 11.41 -10.84 7.30
N TYR A 27 11.88 -10.49 8.51
CA TYR A 27 13.26 -10.04 8.78
C TYR A 27 14.21 -11.16 9.19
N LYS A 28 13.76 -12.41 9.24
CA LYS A 28 14.64 -13.54 9.53
C LYS A 28 15.55 -13.79 8.32
N LEU A 29 16.84 -13.48 8.45
CA LEU A 29 17.84 -13.66 7.41
C LEU A 29 18.68 -14.91 7.70
N ASP A 30 19.05 -15.66 6.66
CA ASP A 30 20.12 -16.64 6.74
C ASP A 30 21.49 -15.94 6.63
N ASP A 31 22.59 -16.62 7.00
CA ASP A 31 23.94 -16.02 7.09
C ASP A 31 24.43 -15.35 5.79
N THR A 32 23.92 -15.77 4.62
CA THR A 32 24.30 -15.23 3.31
C THR A 32 23.29 -14.21 2.75
N GLU A 33 22.19 -13.98 3.46
CA GLU A 33 21.12 -13.10 3.00
C GLU A 33 21.28 -11.68 3.54
N MET A 34 20.85 -10.71 2.73
CA MET A 34 20.86 -9.30 3.07
C MET A 34 19.47 -8.73 2.85
N MET A 35 19.11 -7.75 3.67
CA MET A 35 17.90 -6.97 3.44
C MET A 35 18.26 -5.60 2.86
N LEU A 36 17.63 -5.25 1.74
CA LEU A 36 17.75 -3.96 1.08
C LEU A 36 16.43 -3.20 1.15
N HIS A 37 16.46 -2.05 1.81
CA HIS A 37 15.34 -1.13 1.93
C HIS A 37 15.40 -0.07 0.83
N ILE A 38 14.44 -0.10 -0.09
CA ILE A 38 14.26 0.94 -1.10
C ILE A 38 13.09 1.82 -0.64
N GLY A 39 13.43 2.98 -0.07
CA GLY A 39 12.47 3.90 0.52
C GLY A 39 11.72 4.77 -0.50
N PRO A 40 10.60 5.40 -0.08
CA PRO A 40 9.64 6.08 -0.96
C PRO A 40 10.14 7.41 -1.57
N GLN A 41 11.32 7.88 -1.17
CA GLN A 41 12.00 9.06 -1.74
C GLN A 41 13.18 8.65 -2.64
N ASN A 42 13.39 7.36 -2.86
CA ASN A 42 14.49 6.89 -3.69
C ASN A 42 14.29 7.35 -5.15
N PRO A 43 15.26 8.05 -5.75
CA PRO A 43 15.15 8.58 -7.11
C PRO A 43 14.97 7.52 -8.21
N ILE A 44 15.23 6.24 -7.90
CA ILE A 44 15.07 5.12 -8.83
C ILE A 44 13.61 4.61 -8.87
N GLN A 45 12.79 4.91 -7.85
CA GLN A 45 11.41 4.42 -7.78
C GLN A 45 10.40 5.41 -8.38
N PRO A 46 9.72 5.06 -9.50
CA PRO A 46 8.59 5.85 -9.99
C PRO A 46 7.37 5.58 -9.11
N GLY A 47 7.20 6.39 -8.07
CA GLY A 47 6.01 6.39 -7.22
C GLY A 47 6.33 6.24 -5.72
N PRO A 48 5.39 6.63 -4.84
CA PRO A 48 5.61 6.62 -3.39
C PRO A 48 5.23 5.26 -2.81
N PHE A 49 6.15 4.30 -2.88
CA PHE A 49 6.04 3.02 -2.20
C PHE A 49 7.40 2.61 -1.61
N LEU A 50 7.38 1.79 -0.58
CA LEU A 50 8.59 1.24 0.03
C LEU A 50 8.70 -0.24 -0.33
N ILE A 51 9.89 -0.69 -0.72
CA ILE A 51 10.16 -2.10 -1.03
C ILE A 51 11.26 -2.59 -0.10
N ASP A 52 10.96 -3.66 0.64
CA ASP A 52 11.96 -4.46 1.34
C ASP A 52 12.30 -5.65 0.46
N LEU A 53 13.57 -5.76 0.06
CA LEU A 53 14.09 -6.87 -0.73
C LEU A 53 14.97 -7.74 0.13
N LYS A 54 14.66 -9.04 0.17
CA LYS A 54 15.57 -10.05 0.69
C LYS A 54 16.43 -10.56 -0.47
N LEU A 55 17.73 -10.35 -0.37
CA LEU A 55 18.72 -10.63 -1.40
C LEU A 55 19.67 -11.73 -0.93
N SER A 56 20.01 -12.63 -1.83
CA SER A 56 21.12 -13.57 -1.70
C SER A 56 22.14 -13.20 -2.76
N GLY A 57 23.09 -12.31 -2.42
CA GLY A 57 23.97 -11.67 -3.40
C GLY A 57 23.17 -10.81 -4.37
N GLU A 58 23.22 -11.13 -5.66
CA GLU A 58 22.49 -10.41 -6.74
C GLU A 58 21.09 -10.99 -7.02
N THR A 59 20.71 -12.09 -6.36
CA THR A 59 19.42 -12.76 -6.58
C THR A 59 18.39 -12.33 -5.55
N VAL A 60 17.21 -11.91 -6.01
CA VAL A 60 16.05 -11.63 -5.16
C VAL A 60 15.42 -12.94 -4.68
N ARG A 61 15.31 -13.11 -3.36
CA ARG A 61 14.66 -14.27 -2.73
C ARG A 61 13.23 -13.98 -2.34
N ASP A 62 12.99 -12.80 -1.79
CA ASP A 62 11.65 -12.35 -1.40
C ASP A 62 11.57 -10.82 -1.49
N SER A 63 10.34 -10.31 -1.59
CA SER A 63 10.08 -8.87 -1.65
C SER A 63 8.77 -8.51 -0.96
N LYS A 64 8.81 -7.56 -0.03
CA LYS A 64 7.62 -6.98 0.59
C LYS A 64 7.41 -5.56 0.10
N LEU A 65 6.25 -5.30 -0.51
CA LEU A 65 5.84 -3.99 -0.98
C LEU A 65 4.92 -3.34 0.06
N TYR A 66 5.29 -2.15 0.49
CA TYR A 66 4.49 -1.31 1.36
C TYR A 66 3.87 -0.17 0.54
N MET A 67 2.55 -0.23 0.40
CA MET A 67 1.73 0.76 -0.28
C MET A 67 1.01 1.67 0.73
N GLY A 68 0.43 2.75 0.22
CA GLY A 68 -0.44 3.64 1.01
C GLY A 68 0.12 5.04 1.27
N TYR A 69 1.40 5.30 0.95
CA TYR A 69 1.97 6.65 1.04
C TYR A 69 1.29 7.67 0.11
N GLY A 70 0.64 7.19 -0.96
CA GLY A 70 -0.18 8.00 -1.87
C GLY A 70 -1.69 8.00 -1.56
N HIS A 71 -2.14 7.38 -0.45
CA HIS A 71 -3.57 7.26 -0.17
C HIS A 71 -4.20 8.62 0.16
N LYS A 72 -5.16 9.07 -0.66
CA LYS A 72 -5.84 10.36 -0.52
C LYS A 72 -7.28 10.27 -0.01
N GLY A 73 -7.77 9.06 0.30
CA GLY A 73 -9.16 8.87 0.73
C GLY A 73 -10.21 9.26 -0.33
N ILE A 74 -9.88 9.09 -1.62
CA ILE A 74 -10.73 9.52 -2.74
C ILE A 74 -12.14 8.91 -2.65
N GLU A 75 -12.24 7.62 -2.32
CA GLU A 75 -13.52 6.94 -2.13
C GLU A 75 -14.42 7.67 -1.12
N LYS A 76 -13.83 8.15 -0.02
CA LYS A 76 -14.57 8.88 1.02
C LYS A 76 -14.99 10.27 0.57
N ILE A 77 -14.13 10.94 -0.19
CA ILE A 77 -14.42 12.27 -0.75
C ILE A 77 -15.60 12.17 -1.73
N LEU A 78 -15.62 11.14 -2.56
CA LEU A 78 -16.69 10.89 -3.54
C LEU A 78 -18.05 10.63 -2.88
N GLU A 79 -18.12 10.12 -1.65
CA GLU A 79 -19.40 9.97 -0.93
C GLU A 79 -20.14 11.29 -0.69
N SER A 80 -19.41 12.41 -0.61
CA SER A 80 -19.98 13.75 -0.38
C SER A 80 -20.26 14.54 -1.66
N MET A 81 -19.93 13.99 -2.83
CA MET A 81 -20.00 14.68 -4.12
C MET A 81 -21.12 14.11 -5.00
N THR A 82 -21.66 14.95 -5.88
CA THR A 82 -22.52 14.47 -6.98
C THR A 82 -21.68 13.82 -8.07
N TYR A 83 -22.30 12.96 -8.89
CA TYR A 83 -21.59 12.23 -9.96
C TYR A 83 -20.80 13.15 -10.90
N ILE A 84 -21.36 14.30 -11.30
CA ILE A 84 -20.69 15.25 -12.19
C ILE A 84 -19.48 15.91 -11.50
N GLN A 85 -19.57 16.19 -10.20
CA GLN A 85 -18.46 16.73 -9.42
C GLN A 85 -17.33 15.71 -9.21
N GLY A 86 -17.64 14.41 -9.24
CA GLY A 86 -16.68 13.33 -9.08
C GLY A 86 -15.79 13.08 -10.30
N LEU A 87 -16.22 13.46 -11.51
CA LEU A 87 -15.47 13.23 -12.76
C LEU A 87 -14.01 13.71 -12.74
N PRO A 88 -13.68 14.95 -12.34
CA PRO A 88 -12.29 15.39 -12.27
C PRO A 88 -11.50 14.70 -11.16
N ILE A 89 -12.16 14.17 -10.13
CA ILE A 89 -11.49 13.44 -9.05
C ILE A 89 -11.13 12.02 -9.49
N THR A 90 -12.02 11.36 -10.25
CA THR A 90 -11.73 10.03 -10.81
C THR A 90 -10.57 10.06 -11.79
N ASP A 91 -10.45 11.14 -12.56
CA ASP A 91 -9.34 11.36 -13.48
C ASP A 91 -7.97 11.40 -12.77
N ARG A 92 -7.93 11.95 -11.55
CA ARG A 92 -6.71 12.05 -10.73
C ARG A 92 -6.23 10.73 -10.12
N ILE A 93 -6.98 9.63 -10.30
CA ILE A 93 -6.59 8.30 -9.81
C ILE A 93 -5.46 7.73 -10.67
N CYS A 94 -5.55 7.86 -11.99
CA CYS A 94 -4.52 7.40 -12.94
C CYS A 94 -4.03 8.58 -13.77
N TYR A 95 -2.97 9.24 -13.31
CA TYR A 95 -2.42 10.42 -13.99
C TYR A 95 -1.78 10.11 -15.36
N LEU A 96 -1.60 8.84 -15.74
CA LEU A 96 -0.98 8.42 -17.01
C LEU A 96 -1.99 8.26 -18.15
N ALA A 97 -3.24 7.96 -17.84
CA ALA A 97 -4.29 7.68 -18.82
C ALA A 97 -5.58 8.40 -18.40
N SER A 98 -5.49 9.72 -18.43
CA SER A 98 -6.55 10.69 -18.13
C SER A 98 -7.34 11.07 -19.38
#